data_AF-A0A7C1T7M1-F1
#
_entry.id   AF-A0A7C1T7M1-F1
#
_cell.length_a   1.000
_cell.length_b   1.000
_cell.length_c   1.000
_cell.angle_alpha   90.00
_cell.angle_beta   90.00
_cell.angle_gamma   90.00
#
_symmetry.space_group_name_H-M   'P 1'
#
loop_
_entity.id
_entity.type
_entity.pdbx_description
1 polymer ?
#
loop_
_entity_poly.entity_id
_entity_poly.type
_entity_poly.pdbx_seq_one_letter_code
_entity_poly.pdbx_strand_id
1 'polypeptide(L)' 'MDWIAMVVTLASSYLLSKKLKWGWVLSVIASVLWMVYGIWTIHSIPVVILNVVLFTIAIRGFRTW' A
#
# COMPACT_ATOMS: atom_id res chain seq x y z
N MET A 1 12.90 6.77 2.29
CA MET A 1 12.04 5.61 1.92
C MET A 1 10.56 6.00 1.98
N ASP A 2 10.13 6.62 3.07
CA ASP A 2 8.97 7.51 3.22
C ASP A 2 8.52 8.22 1.93
N TRP A 3 9.37 9.01 1.26
CA TRP A 3 8.98 9.73 0.04
C TRP A 3 8.57 8.81 -1.12
N ILE A 4 9.29 7.69 -1.29
CA ILE A 4 8.99 6.70 -2.34
C ILE A 4 7.66 6.01 -2.01
N ALA A 5 7.48 5.58 -0.77
CA ALA A 5 6.23 4.96 -0.32
C ALA A 5 5.04 5.90 -0.53
N MET A 6 5.20 7.20 -0.23
CA MET A 6 4.17 8.21 -0.42
C MET A 6 3.79 8.41 -1.89
N VAL A 7 4.79 8.51 -2.78
CA VAL A 7 4.55 8.63 -4.24
C VAL A 7 3.83 7.39 -4.78
N VAL A 8 4.23 6.19 -4.35
CA VAL A 8 3.59 4.94 -4.77
C VAL A 8 2.16 4.83 -4.23
N THR A 9 1.89 5.29 -3.00
CA THR A 9 0.52 5.38 -2.47
C THR A 9 -0.35 6.33 -3.29
N LEU A 10 0.16 7.51 -3.64
CA LEU A 10 -0.56 8.49 -4.47
C LEU A 10 -0.82 7.96 -5.88
N ALA A 11 0.17 7.32 -6.49
CA ALA A 11 0.04 6.69 -7.79
C ALA A 11 -1.00 5.56 -7.77
N SER A 12 -1.01 4.74 -6.72
CA SER A 12 -2.04 3.72 -6.49
C SER A 12 -3.44 4.34 -6.45
N SER A 13 -3.66 5.34 -5.60
CA SER A 13 -4.96 6.00 -5.45
C SER A 13 -5.43 6.62 -6.76
N TYR A 14 -4.53 7.26 -7.51
CA TYR A 14 -4.85 7.84 -8.81
C TYR A 14 -5.27 6.78 -9.84
N LEU A 15 -4.57 5.64 -9.91
CA LEU A 15 -4.96 4.54 -10.81
C LEU A 15 -6.28 3.89 -10.39
N LEU A 16 -6.55 3.79 -9.08
CA LEU A 16 -7.81 3.28 -8.56
C LEU A 16 -8.98 4.18 -8.99
N SER A 17 -8.81 5.51 -8.95
CA SER A 17 -9.79 6.48 -9.45
C SER A 17 -10.05 6.34 -10.96
N LYS A 18 -9.04 5.93 -11.74
CA LYS A 18 -9.18 5.63 -13.17
C LYS A 18 -9.75 4.24 -13.47
N LYS A 19 -10.22 3.50 -12.46
CA LYS A 19 -10.79 2.15 -12.65
C LYS A 19 -9.79 1.20 -13.34
N LEU A 20 -8.51 1.31 -13.01
CA LEU A 20 -7.46 0.43 -13.54
C LEU A 20 -7.10 -0.66 -12.53
N LYS A 21 -7.09 -1.94 -12.96
CA LYS A 21 -6.69 -3.09 -12.13
C LYS A 21 -5.29 -2.95 -11.54
N TRP A 22 -4.40 -2.24 -12.23
CA TRP A 22 -3.04 -1.94 -11.80
C TRP A 22 -2.95 -1.07 -10.53
N GLY A 23 -4.02 -0.31 -10.21
CA GLY A 23 -4.08 0.45 -8.96
C GLY A 23 -3.98 -0.45 -7.73
N TRP A 24 -4.60 -1.63 -7.76
CA TRP A 24 -4.50 -2.59 -6.66
C TRP A 24 -3.09 -3.13 -6.45
N VAL A 25 -2.35 -3.40 -7.55
CA VAL A 25 -0.97 -3.88 -7.50
C VAL A 25 -0.06 -2.81 -6.88
N LEU A 26 -0.23 -1.55 -7.27
CA LEU A 26 0.49 -0.42 -6.66
C LEU A 26 0.15 -0.25 -5.18
N SER A 27 -1.11 -0.49 -4.79
CA SER A 27 -1.50 -0.46 -3.38
C SER A 27 -0.85 -1.57 -2.56
N VAL A 28 -0.68 -2.77 -3.13
CA VAL A 28 0.08 -3.86 -2.50
C VAL A 28 1.53 -3.45 -2.29
N ILE A 29 2.19 -2.89 -3.32
CA ILE A 29 3.57 -2.43 -3.24
C ILE A 29 3.72 -1.30 -2.22
N ALA A 30 2.79 -0.34 -2.20
CA ALA A 30 2.77 0.75 -1.22
C ALA A 30 2.70 0.22 0.22
N SER A 31 1.78 -0.72 0.49
CA SER A 31 1.63 -1.31 1.82
C SER A 31 2.89 -2.06 2.26
N VAL A 32 3.57 -2.77 1.36
CA VAL A 32 4.85 -3.43 1.68
C VAL A 32 5.94 -2.41 2.00
N LEU A 33 6.04 -1.32 1.23
CA LEU A 33 7.01 -0.25 1.48
C LEU A 33 6.77 0.42 2.84
N TRP A 34 5.52 0.70 3.18
CA TRP A 34 5.16 1.26 4.49
C TRP A 34 5.36 0.29 5.64
N MET A 35 5.17 -1.02 5.41
CA MET A 35 5.46 -2.06 6.40
C MET A 35 6.96 -2.14 6.70
N VAL A 36 7.81 -2.15 5.67
CA VAL A 36 9.27 -2.11 5.83
C VAL A 36 9.70 -0.83 6.56
N TYR A 37 9.14 0.32 6.18
CA TYR A 37 9.42 1.59 6.85
C TYR A 37 8.98 1.61 8.32
N GLY A 38 7.80 1.04 8.62
CA GLY A 38 7.28 0.91 9.98
C GLY A 38 8.15 0.05 10.89
N ILE A 39 8.78 -1.00 10.35
CA ILE A 39 9.69 -1.88 11.08
C ILE A 39 11.07 -1.25 11.27
N TRP A 40 11.64 -0.63 10.24
CA TRP A 40 13.05 -0.21 10.22
C TRP A 40 13.30 1.23 10.68
N THR A 41 12.33 2.12 10.53
CA THR A 41 12.54 3.55 10.79
C THR A 41 11.77 4.04 12.01
N ILE A 42 10.49 3.69 12.13
CA ILE A 42 9.62 4.21 13.18
C ILE A 42 9.47 3.20 14.34
N HIS A 43 9.74 1.91 14.11
CA HIS A 43 9.44 0.83 15.06
C HIS A 43 7.99 0.86 15.58
N SER A 44 7.06 1.34 14.75
CA SER A 44 5.65 1.52 15.13
C SER A 44 4.84 0.31 14.71
N ILE A 45 4.54 -0.52 15.71
CA ILE A 45 3.67 -1.70 15.60
C ILE A 45 2.31 -1.33 14.96
N PRO A 46 1.65 -0.20 15.33
CA PRO A 46 0.40 0.22 14.68
C PRO A 46 0.53 0.41 13.16
N VAL A 47 1.62 1.00 12.68
CA VAL A 47 1.84 1.26 11.24
C VAL A 47 1.99 -0.06 10.49
N VAL A 48 2.69 -1.02 11.08
CA VAL A 48 2.87 -2.36 10.49
C VAL A 48 1.53 -3.08 10.39
N ILE A 49 0.73 -3.10 11.47
CA ILE A 49 -0.58 -3.76 11.49
C ILE A 49 -1.53 -3.11 10.46
N LEU A 50 -1.58 -1.78 10.41
CA LEU A 50 -2.41 -1.06 9.43
C LEU A 50 -2.05 -1.47 8.00
N ASN A 51 -0.76 -1.52 7.67
CA ASN A 51 -0.32 -1.88 6.33
C ASN A 51 -0.54 -3.36 5.99
N VAL A 52 -0.50 -4.26 6.96
CA VAL A 52 -0.92 -5.66 6.77
C VAL A 52 -2.41 -5.73 6.41
N VAL A 53 -3.27 -4.99 7.11
CA VAL A 53 -4.71 -4.95 6.79
C VAL A 53 -4.93 -4.36 5.39
N LEU A 54 -4.32 -3.22 5.06
CA LEU A 54 -4.43 -2.60 3.74
C LEU A 54 -3.92 -3.50 2.62
N PHE A 55 -2.85 -4.26 2.86
CA PHE A 55 -2.34 -5.28 1.93
C PHE A 55 -3.39 -6.37 1.66
N THR A 56 -4.05 -6.90 2.69
CA THR A 56 -5.10 -7.92 2.50
C THR A 56 -6.32 -7.37 1.76
N ILE A 57 -6.70 -6.12 2.02
CA ILE A 57 -7.78 -5.43 1.31
C ILE A 57 -7.40 -5.23 -0.15
N ALA A 58 -6.15 -4.84 -0.44
CA ALA A 58 -5.69 -4.63 -1.80
C ALA A 58 -5.67 -5.93 -2.62
N ILE A 59 -5.26 -7.06 -2.01
CA ILE A 59 -5.34 -8.38 -2.65
C ILE A 59 -6.79 -8.80 -2.93
N ARG A 60 -7.68 -8.62 -1.94
CA ARG A 60 -9.12 -8.91 -2.13
C ARG A 60 -9.72 -8.03 -3.22
N GLY A 61 -9.41 -6.74 -3.20
CA GLY A 61 -9.84 -5.77 -4.19
C GLY A 61 -9.39 -6.14 -5.59
N PHE A 62 -8.14 -6.60 -5.76
CA PHE A 62 -7.63 -7.11 -7.04
C PHE A 62 -8.38 -8.35 -7.54
N ARG A 63 -8.74 -9.27 -6.64
CA ARG A 63 -9.42 -10.52 -6.99
C ARG A 63 -10.90 -10.33 -7.33
N THR A 64 -11.55 -9.34 -6.73
CA THR A 64 -12.97 -9.02 -6.98
C THR A 64 -13.17 -8.11 -8.21
N TRP A 65 -12.10 -7.51 -8.73
CA TRP A 65 -12.07 -6.61 -9.90
C TRP A 65 -11.92 -7.35 -11.24
#